data_AF-A0A926UN49-F1
#
_entry.id   AF-A0A926UN49-F1
#
_cell.length_a   1.000
_cell.length_b   1.000
_cell.length_c   1.000
_cell.angle_alpha   90.00
_cell.angle_beta   90.00
_cell.angle_gamma   90.00
#
_symmetry.space_group_name_H-M   'P 1'
#
loop_
_entity.id
_entity.type
_entity.pdbx_description
1 polymer ?
#
loop_
_entity_poly.entity_id
_entity_poly.type
_entity_poly.pdbx_seq_one_letter_code
_entity_poly.pdbx_strand_id
1 'polypeptide(L)'
;MTFRLEHHNKILTILECLDSEVLKEGSAYFGGGTLLALDFQEYRRSKDIDFLASVGTQGYKYLRTVVFEGGHEALFRDLSKIQIGRATTDQYGIRMVVCVDNTPIKTEIIAEIRFQLDPPRYPEWSPVPCLSINDCFTSKLLSNSDRYMDDSVEARDLIDLAVLRLQSPILQVSIDKAEIAYEVMRPLKKAIERFQSRPDYREKFFVGLQVDKAQILGLTHCTNSP
;
A
#
# COMPACT_ATOMS: atom_id res chain seq x y z
N MET A 1 -4.34 -2.28 -20.01
CA MET A 1 -4.45 -0.88 -19.54
C MET A 1 -3.05 -0.32 -19.39
N THR A 2 -2.86 1.01 -19.42
CA THR A 2 -1.53 1.64 -19.28
C THR A 2 -1.64 2.86 -18.38
N PHE A 3 -0.72 2.96 -17.42
CA PHE A 3 -0.56 4.10 -16.52
C PHE A 3 0.36 5.17 -17.15
N ARG A 4 0.26 6.42 -16.70
CA ARG A 4 1.08 7.54 -17.18
C ARG A 4 2.54 7.39 -16.77
N LEU A 5 2.82 6.90 -15.57
CA LEU A 5 4.20 6.71 -15.09
C LEU A 5 4.74 5.36 -15.54
N GLU A 6 5.88 5.37 -16.24
CA GLU A 6 6.57 4.14 -16.69
C GLU A 6 6.84 3.18 -15.53
N HIS A 7 7.22 3.71 -14.37
CA HIS A 7 7.44 2.91 -13.15
C HIS A 7 6.18 2.14 -12.72
N HIS A 8 5.01 2.76 -12.82
CA HIS A 8 3.74 2.12 -12.48
C HIS A 8 3.33 1.04 -13.49
N ASN A 9 3.70 1.19 -14.77
CA ASN A 9 3.53 0.11 -15.75
C ASN A 9 4.45 -1.08 -15.45
N LYS A 10 5.68 -0.86 -14.97
CA LYS A 10 6.56 -1.96 -14.51
C LYS A 10 5.98 -2.67 -13.29
N ILE A 11 5.38 -1.92 -12.36
CA ILE A 11 4.62 -2.51 -11.24
C ILE A 11 3.47 -3.36 -11.78
N LEU A 12 2.67 -2.85 -12.73
CA LEU A 12 1.59 -3.61 -13.35
C LEU A 12 2.10 -4.91 -13.99
N THR A 13 3.23 -4.87 -14.70
CA THR A 13 3.87 -6.09 -15.24
C THR A 13 4.15 -7.13 -14.16
N ILE A 14 4.67 -6.72 -12.99
CA ILE A 14 4.90 -7.64 -11.86
C ILE A 14 3.56 -8.21 -11.37
N LEU A 15 2.54 -7.35 -11.21
CA LEU A 15 1.21 -7.78 -10.76
C LEU A 15 0.57 -8.78 -11.74
N GLU A 16 0.75 -8.62 -13.05
CA GLU A 16 0.25 -9.55 -14.08
C GLU A 16 0.95 -10.92 -14.07
N CYS A 17 2.21 -10.93 -13.63
CA CYS A 17 3.06 -12.12 -13.49
C CYS A 17 2.77 -12.94 -12.23
N LEU A 18 2.22 -12.33 -11.17
CA LEU A 18 1.83 -13.02 -9.95
C LEU A 18 0.71 -14.03 -10.20
N ASP A 19 0.73 -15.13 -9.44
CA ASP A 19 -0.37 -16.10 -9.46
C ASP A 19 -1.54 -15.59 -8.60
N SER A 20 -2.62 -15.16 -9.26
CA SER A 20 -3.80 -14.62 -8.57
C SER A 20 -4.52 -15.65 -7.71
N GLU A 21 -4.47 -16.94 -8.04
CA GLU A 21 -5.14 -17.99 -7.28
C GLU A 21 -4.36 -18.29 -6.00
N VAL A 22 -3.02 -18.37 -6.08
CA VAL A 22 -2.15 -18.46 -4.90
C VAL A 22 -2.38 -17.28 -3.95
N LEU A 23 -2.48 -16.05 -4.48
CA LEU A 23 -2.75 -14.87 -3.66
C LEU A 23 -4.14 -14.89 -3.01
N LYS A 24 -5.17 -15.35 -3.74
CA LYS A 24 -6.54 -15.50 -3.20
C LYS A 24 -6.59 -16.54 -2.08
N GLU A 25 -6.00 -17.73 -2.30
CA GLU A 25 -5.95 -18.80 -1.30
C GLU A 25 -5.17 -18.36 -0.06
N GLY A 26 -4.08 -17.62 -0.26
CA GLY A 26 -3.30 -16.99 0.80
C GLY A 26 -3.94 -15.77 1.46
N SER A 27 -5.13 -15.34 1.01
CA SER A 27 -5.77 -14.09 1.46
C SER A 27 -4.81 -12.90 1.46
N ALA A 28 -3.92 -12.83 0.45
CA ALA A 28 -2.94 -11.78 0.25
C ALA A 28 -3.49 -10.73 -0.70
N TYR A 29 -3.75 -9.53 -0.20
CA TYR A 29 -4.40 -8.47 -0.94
C TYR A 29 -3.43 -7.33 -1.21
N PHE A 30 -3.34 -6.93 -2.47
CA PHE A 30 -2.53 -5.79 -2.88
C PHE A 30 -3.02 -4.54 -2.13
N GLY A 31 -2.07 -3.74 -1.65
CA GLY A 31 -2.31 -2.68 -0.70
C GLY A 31 -1.24 -1.59 -0.75
N GLY A 32 -1.09 -0.91 0.39
CA GLY A 32 -0.08 0.12 0.55
C GLY A 32 -0.31 1.36 -0.29
N GLY A 33 0.74 2.16 -0.43
CA GLY A 33 0.65 3.44 -1.13
C GLY A 33 0.52 3.32 -2.65
N THR A 34 0.93 2.18 -3.21
CA THR A 34 0.92 1.96 -4.65
C THR A 34 -0.46 1.62 -5.15
N LEU A 35 -1.23 0.80 -4.43
CA LEU A 35 -2.64 0.58 -4.74
C LEU A 35 -3.40 1.91 -4.91
N LEU A 36 -3.25 2.80 -3.94
CA LEU A 36 -3.93 4.10 -3.95
C LEU A 36 -3.47 4.97 -5.12
N ALA A 37 -2.16 5.01 -5.39
CA ALA A 37 -1.63 5.76 -6.53
C ALA A 37 -2.21 5.25 -7.85
N LEU A 38 -2.34 3.93 -8.04
CA LEU A 38 -2.91 3.36 -9.26
C LEU A 38 -4.43 3.56 -9.36
N ASP A 39 -5.17 3.48 -8.24
CA ASP A 39 -6.61 3.74 -8.22
C ASP A 39 -6.96 5.20 -8.52
N PHE A 40 -6.16 6.13 -8.00
CA PHE A 40 -6.51 7.55 -7.95
C PHE A 40 -5.61 8.38 -8.88
N GLN A 41 -5.58 7.98 -10.16
CA GLN A 41 -4.99 8.74 -11.27
C GLN A 41 -3.52 9.13 -11.08
N GLU A 42 -2.75 8.33 -10.35
CA GLU A 42 -1.33 8.56 -10.10
C GLU A 42 -1.06 9.94 -9.50
N TYR A 43 -1.89 10.33 -8.51
CA TYR A 43 -1.77 11.59 -7.76
C TYR A 43 -0.39 11.79 -7.11
N ARG A 44 0.38 10.72 -6.93
CA ARG A 44 1.79 10.75 -6.57
C ARG A 44 2.50 9.53 -7.13
N ARG A 45 3.83 9.58 -7.19
CA ARG A 45 4.64 8.41 -7.50
C ARG A 45 4.68 7.48 -6.29
N SER A 46 4.49 6.18 -6.54
CA SER A 46 4.74 5.11 -5.58
C SER A 46 5.68 4.09 -6.19
N LYS A 47 6.58 3.51 -5.38
CA LYS A 47 7.74 2.76 -5.90
C LYS A 47 7.68 1.26 -5.65
N ASP A 48 7.08 0.87 -4.53
CA ASP A 48 7.14 -0.50 -4.00
C ASP A 48 5.80 -1.22 -4.24
N ILE A 49 5.78 -2.53 -4.01
CA ILE A 49 4.58 -3.36 -4.07
C ILE A 49 4.38 -3.96 -2.67
N ASP A 50 3.24 -3.68 -2.06
CA ASP A 50 2.89 -4.21 -0.74
C ASP A 50 1.60 -5.03 -0.82
N PHE A 51 1.63 -6.23 -0.26
CA PHE A 51 0.44 -7.04 0.01
C PHE A 51 0.27 -7.21 1.52
N LEU A 52 -0.98 -7.23 1.99
CA LEU A 52 -1.32 -7.68 3.34
C LEU A 52 -1.95 -9.06 3.26
N ALA A 53 -1.42 -10.02 4.02
CA ALA A 53 -1.95 -11.37 4.13
C ALA A 53 -2.51 -11.61 5.52
N SER A 54 -3.76 -12.10 5.60
CA SER A 54 -4.39 -12.46 6.86
C SER A 54 -3.65 -13.63 7.55
N VAL A 55 -3.48 -13.57 8.86
CA VAL A 55 -2.88 -14.67 9.65
C VAL A 55 -3.93 -15.64 10.22
N GLY A 56 -5.21 -15.26 10.29
CA GLY A 56 -6.22 -15.94 11.10
C GLY A 56 -6.84 -17.25 10.56
N THR A 57 -6.92 -17.47 9.25
CA THR A 57 -7.73 -18.57 8.67
C THR A 57 -6.92 -19.68 7.98
N GLN A 58 -5.77 -19.33 7.39
CA GLN A 58 -4.69 -20.16 6.80
C GLN A 58 -3.71 -19.19 6.10
N GLY A 59 -4.24 -18.06 5.60
CA GLY A 59 -3.64 -17.03 4.74
C GLY A 59 -2.11 -17.02 4.64
N TYR A 60 -1.41 -16.27 5.50
CA TYR A 60 0.03 -16.14 5.39
C TYR A 60 0.81 -17.47 5.59
N LYS A 61 0.27 -18.41 6.38
CA LYS A 61 0.88 -19.73 6.56
C LYS A 61 0.85 -20.56 5.28
N TYR A 62 -0.23 -20.48 4.50
CA TYR A 62 -0.31 -21.09 3.18
C TYR A 62 0.77 -20.53 2.25
N LEU A 63 0.93 -19.20 2.16
CA LEU A 63 1.93 -18.57 1.30
C LEU A 63 3.36 -18.96 1.67
N ARG A 64 3.64 -19.10 2.97
CA ARG A 64 4.93 -19.64 3.44
C ARG A 64 5.15 -21.08 3.01
N THR A 65 4.11 -21.89 2.96
CA THR A 65 4.19 -23.29 2.52
C THR A 65 4.50 -23.34 1.03
N VAL A 66 3.79 -22.55 0.22
CA VAL A 66 4.06 -22.39 -1.22
C VAL A 66 5.52 -21.99 -1.47
N VAL A 67 6.03 -20.98 -0.76
CA VAL A 67 7.42 -20.53 -0.90
C VAL A 67 8.42 -21.56 -0.37
N PHE A 68 8.09 -22.31 0.68
CA PHE A 68 8.97 -23.34 1.22
C PHE A 68 9.11 -24.53 0.26
N GLU A 69 8.03 -24.94 -0.40
CA GLU A 69 8.01 -26.09 -1.29
C GLU A 69 8.52 -25.77 -2.70
N GLY A 70 8.14 -24.61 -3.24
CA GLY A 70 8.43 -24.22 -4.63
C GLY A 70 9.39 -23.03 -4.80
N GLY A 71 9.94 -22.50 -3.70
CA GLY A 71 10.74 -21.28 -3.72
C GLY A 71 9.90 -20.02 -3.94
N HIS A 72 10.54 -18.86 -3.98
CA HIS A 72 9.85 -17.57 -4.17
C HIS A 72 9.21 -17.44 -5.57
N GLU A 73 9.71 -18.21 -6.55
CA GLU A 73 9.18 -18.31 -7.91
C GLU A 73 7.76 -18.88 -7.94
N ALA A 74 7.39 -19.72 -6.97
CA ALA A 74 6.05 -20.31 -6.88
C ALA A 74 4.92 -19.31 -6.60
N LEU A 75 5.24 -18.05 -6.28
CA LEU A 75 4.26 -16.96 -6.17
C LEU A 75 3.87 -16.38 -7.53
N PHE A 76 4.54 -16.80 -8.60
CA PHE A 76 4.37 -16.27 -9.95
C PHE A 76 3.90 -17.38 -10.89
N ARG A 77 2.96 -17.02 -11.77
CA ARG A 77 2.50 -17.90 -12.85
C ARG A 77 3.31 -17.72 -14.14
N ASP A 78 3.96 -16.58 -14.30
CA ASP A 78 4.76 -16.23 -15.48
C ASP A 78 5.98 -15.42 -15.06
N LEU A 79 7.18 -15.93 -15.37
CA LEU A 79 8.46 -15.26 -15.11
C LEU A 79 9.08 -14.65 -16.37
N SER A 80 8.44 -14.75 -17.54
CA SER A 80 9.03 -14.37 -18.83
C SER A 80 9.42 -12.90 -18.95
N LYS A 81 8.78 -12.02 -18.16
CA LYS A 81 9.00 -10.57 -18.17
C LYS A 81 9.72 -10.03 -16.93
N ILE A 82 10.04 -10.91 -15.98
CA ILE A 82 10.58 -10.50 -14.68
C ILE A 82 11.77 -11.35 -14.28
N GLN A 83 12.57 -10.82 -13.37
CA GLN A 83 13.63 -11.59 -12.71
C GLN A 83 13.50 -11.43 -11.21
N ILE A 84 13.51 -12.54 -10.48
CA ILE A 84 13.49 -12.52 -9.02
C ILE A 84 14.93 -12.39 -8.53
N GLY A 85 15.21 -11.27 -7.86
CA GLY A 85 16.49 -11.00 -7.21
C GLY A 85 16.53 -11.57 -5.80
N ARG A 86 17.15 -10.82 -4.87
CA ARG A 86 17.23 -11.23 -3.46
C ARG A 86 15.82 -11.39 -2.88
N ALA A 87 15.56 -12.54 -2.27
CA ALA A 87 14.31 -12.82 -1.59
C ALA A 87 14.54 -13.47 -0.21
N THR A 88 13.67 -13.17 0.73
CA THR A 88 13.70 -13.65 2.12
C THR A 88 12.29 -13.90 2.61
N THR A 89 12.09 -14.95 3.40
CA THR A 89 10.80 -15.28 4.01
C THR A 89 11.00 -15.52 5.49
N ASP A 90 10.16 -14.92 6.33
CA ASP A 90 10.15 -15.10 7.78
C ASP A 90 8.71 -15.19 8.33
N GLN A 91 8.54 -15.09 9.65
CA GLN A 91 7.23 -15.12 10.29
C GLN A 91 6.39 -13.85 10.07
N TYR A 92 7.01 -12.75 9.64
CA TYR A 92 6.37 -11.44 9.47
C TYR A 92 6.11 -11.09 8.01
N GLY A 93 6.81 -11.71 7.05
CA GLY A 93 6.55 -11.47 5.65
C GLY A 93 7.49 -12.20 4.68
N ILE A 94 7.06 -12.19 3.43
CA ILE A 94 7.86 -12.59 2.26
C ILE A 94 8.32 -11.30 1.59
N ARG A 95 9.62 -11.13 1.38
CA ARG A 95 10.21 -9.91 0.83
C ARG A 95 11.12 -10.27 -0.32
N MET A 96 10.94 -9.62 -1.45
CA MET A 96 11.69 -9.89 -2.66
C MET A 96 11.98 -8.60 -3.42
N VAL A 97 13.08 -8.62 -4.17
CA VAL A 97 13.34 -7.63 -5.23
C VAL A 97 12.94 -8.29 -6.55
N VAL A 98 11.96 -7.72 -7.24
CA VAL A 98 11.55 -8.17 -8.58
C VAL A 98 11.99 -7.14 -9.60
N CYS A 99 12.70 -7.59 -10.63
CA CYS A 99 13.22 -6.71 -11.67
C CYS A 99 12.37 -6.80 -12.94
N VAL A 100 12.02 -5.65 -13.52
CA VAL A 100 11.45 -5.52 -14.87
C VAL A 100 12.38 -4.60 -15.65
N ASP A 101 12.91 -5.05 -16.80
CA ASP A 101 13.88 -4.28 -17.60
C ASP A 101 15.02 -3.69 -16.76
N ASN A 102 15.64 -4.53 -15.92
CA ASN A 102 16.69 -4.16 -14.97
C ASN A 102 16.29 -3.13 -13.89
N THR A 103 15.01 -2.77 -13.78
CA THR A 103 14.50 -1.86 -12.75
C THR A 103 14.09 -2.67 -11.52
N PRO A 104 14.80 -2.59 -10.39
CA PRO A 104 14.44 -3.33 -9.19
C PRO A 104 13.23 -2.69 -8.50
N ILE A 105 12.22 -3.49 -8.18
CA ILE A 105 11.02 -3.10 -7.45
C ILE A 105 10.93 -3.96 -6.20
N LYS A 106 10.93 -3.28 -5.05
CA LYS A 106 10.71 -3.94 -3.76
C LYS A 106 9.28 -4.46 -3.71
N THR A 107 9.12 -5.74 -3.43
CA THR A 107 7.83 -6.42 -3.33
C THR A 107 7.75 -7.16 -2.01
N GLU A 108 6.70 -6.91 -1.23
CA GLU A 108 6.50 -7.52 0.09
C GLU A 108 5.09 -8.09 0.22
N ILE A 109 4.99 -9.25 0.85
CA ILE A 109 3.74 -9.79 1.41
C ILE A 109 3.91 -9.80 2.92
N ILE A 110 3.17 -8.94 3.60
CA ILE A 110 3.25 -8.71 5.05
C ILE A 110 2.19 -9.58 5.74
N ALA A 111 2.59 -10.32 6.75
CA ALA A 111 1.68 -11.02 7.65
C ALA A 111 0.97 -9.99 8.54
N GLU A 112 -0.28 -9.68 8.24
CA GLU A 112 -1.05 -8.69 8.99
C GLU A 112 -1.74 -9.34 10.19
N ILE A 113 -1.38 -8.87 11.38
CA ILE A 113 -1.86 -9.36 12.67
C ILE A 113 -2.63 -8.30 13.45
N ARG A 114 -2.56 -7.03 13.03
CA ARG A 114 -3.14 -5.90 13.76
C ARG A 114 -4.65 -5.82 13.57
N PHE A 115 -5.16 -6.26 12.41
CA PHE A 115 -6.58 -6.29 12.12
C PHE A 115 -6.94 -7.43 11.15
N GLN A 116 -8.18 -7.91 11.25
CA GLN A 116 -8.72 -8.92 10.34
C GLN A 116 -9.05 -8.28 8.99
N LEU A 117 -8.50 -8.76 7.88
CA LEU A 117 -8.84 -8.21 6.56
C LEU A 117 -10.31 -8.45 6.19
N ASP A 118 -10.93 -7.43 5.60
CA ASP A 118 -12.24 -7.52 4.93
C ASP A 118 -12.12 -8.34 3.63
N PRO A 119 -13.25 -8.76 3.02
CA PRO A 119 -13.22 -9.30 1.67
C PRO A 119 -12.53 -8.35 0.68
N PRO A 120 -11.72 -8.87 -0.26
CA PRO A 120 -10.99 -8.04 -1.21
C PRO A 120 -11.92 -7.46 -2.26
N ARG A 121 -11.44 -6.41 -2.93
CA ARG A 121 -12.05 -5.87 -4.15
C ARG A 121 -11.26 -6.28 -5.38
N TYR A 122 -11.91 -6.17 -6.54
CA TYR A 122 -11.34 -6.47 -7.86
C TYR A 122 -11.57 -5.29 -8.80
N PRO A 123 -10.76 -4.22 -8.72
CA PRO A 123 -10.81 -3.12 -9.67
C PRO A 123 -10.53 -3.62 -11.09
N GLU A 124 -11.17 -3.01 -12.11
CA GLU A 124 -11.03 -3.45 -13.51
C GLU A 124 -9.59 -3.50 -14.00
N TRP A 125 -8.73 -2.63 -13.46
CA TRP A 125 -7.32 -2.55 -13.84
C TRP A 125 -6.43 -3.60 -13.18
N SER A 126 -6.85 -4.20 -12.06
CA SER A 126 -5.97 -5.03 -11.23
C SER A 126 -6.08 -6.52 -11.58
N PRO A 127 -4.96 -7.21 -11.87
CA PRO A 127 -4.95 -8.65 -12.08
C PRO A 127 -4.98 -9.46 -10.76
N VAL A 128 -4.83 -8.81 -9.61
CA VAL A 128 -4.72 -9.43 -8.28
C VAL A 128 -5.79 -8.88 -7.33
N PRO A 129 -6.19 -9.62 -6.27
CA PRO A 129 -7.11 -9.09 -5.26
C PRO A 129 -6.49 -7.87 -4.55
N CYS A 130 -7.30 -6.83 -4.32
CA CYS A 130 -6.86 -5.60 -3.63
C CYS A 130 -7.61 -5.41 -2.30
N LEU A 131 -6.98 -4.69 -1.36
CA LEU A 131 -7.60 -4.32 -0.10
C LEU A 131 -8.91 -3.56 -0.31
N SER A 132 -9.90 -3.82 0.55
CA SER A 132 -11.12 -3.00 0.61
C SER A 132 -10.78 -1.54 0.88
N ILE A 133 -11.67 -0.61 0.53
CA ILE A 133 -11.47 0.82 0.86
C ILE A 133 -11.38 1.02 2.37
N ASN A 134 -12.15 0.25 3.14
CA ASN A 134 -12.11 0.25 4.61
C ASN A 134 -10.72 -0.16 5.13
N ASP A 135 -10.13 -1.22 4.60
CA ASP A 135 -8.79 -1.68 4.98
C ASP A 135 -7.66 -0.77 4.47
N CYS A 136 -7.89 -0.05 3.36
CA CYS A 136 -7.01 1.02 2.93
C CYS A 136 -6.95 2.13 3.99
N PHE A 137 -8.10 2.56 4.53
CA PHE A 137 -8.12 3.50 5.65
C PHE A 137 -7.45 2.94 6.90
N THR A 138 -7.84 1.74 7.35
CA THR A 138 -7.28 1.10 8.55
C THR A 138 -5.76 0.97 8.47
N SER A 139 -5.23 0.41 7.38
CA SER A 139 -3.77 0.24 7.19
C SER A 139 -3.01 1.57 7.15
N LYS A 140 -3.60 2.62 6.57
CA LYS A 140 -2.99 3.95 6.50
C LYS A 140 -3.04 4.70 7.82
N LEU A 141 -4.11 4.54 8.61
CA LEU A 141 -4.18 5.05 9.98
C LEU A 141 -3.09 4.44 10.86
N LEU A 142 -2.92 3.11 10.80
CA LEU A 142 -1.87 2.39 11.52
C LEU A 142 -0.48 2.85 11.08
N SER A 143 -0.23 2.88 9.76
CA SER A 143 1.06 3.32 9.21
C SER A 143 1.38 4.77 9.60
N ASN A 144 0.39 5.67 9.57
CA ASN A 144 0.58 7.05 10.02
C ASN A 144 0.91 7.08 11.52
N SER A 145 0.20 6.32 12.35
CA SER A 145 0.48 6.25 13.79
C SER A 145 1.92 5.79 14.07
N ASP A 146 2.42 4.79 13.33
CA ASP A 146 3.77 4.24 13.48
C ASP A 146 4.87 5.26 13.18
N ARG A 147 4.67 6.14 12.18
CA ARG A 147 5.78 6.91 11.58
C ARG A 147 5.50 8.38 11.26
N TYR A 148 4.41 8.99 11.73
CA TYR A 148 4.09 10.40 11.42
C TYR A 148 5.15 11.42 11.86
N MET A 149 6.01 11.07 12.82
CA MET A 149 7.10 11.94 13.28
C MET A 149 8.36 11.86 12.40
N ASP A 150 8.47 10.84 11.55
CA ASP A 150 9.62 10.60 10.69
C ASP A 150 9.47 11.37 9.37
N ASP A 151 10.23 12.46 9.23
CA ASP A 151 10.21 13.26 8.01
C ASP A 151 10.76 12.49 6.79
N SER A 152 11.49 11.39 6.96
CA SER A 152 12.03 10.58 5.86
C SER A 152 10.96 9.81 5.09
N VAL A 153 9.76 9.65 5.67
CA VAL A 153 8.60 9.03 5.00
C VAL A 153 7.73 10.04 4.24
N GLU A 154 8.14 11.32 4.24
CA GLU A 154 7.53 12.40 3.45
C GLU A 154 6.02 12.59 3.71
N ALA A 155 5.56 12.28 4.93
CA ALA A 155 4.14 12.29 5.31
C ALA A 155 3.22 11.52 4.33
N ARG A 156 3.75 10.52 3.61
CA ARG A 156 3.04 9.84 2.53
C ARG A 156 1.72 9.20 2.99
N ASP A 157 1.66 8.67 4.22
CA ASP A 157 0.43 8.07 4.74
C ASP A 157 -0.65 9.11 5.05
N LEU A 158 -0.26 10.31 5.52
CA LEU A 158 -1.19 11.41 5.72
C LEU A 158 -1.74 11.91 4.38
N ILE A 159 -0.88 12.05 3.37
CA ILE A 159 -1.30 12.45 2.01
C ILE A 159 -2.24 11.40 1.42
N ASP A 160 -1.91 10.11 1.56
CA ASP A 160 -2.73 8.99 1.13
C ASP A 160 -4.10 8.95 1.82
N LEU A 161 -4.15 9.16 3.15
CA LEU A 161 -5.40 9.28 3.91
C LEU A 161 -6.25 10.44 3.40
N ALA A 162 -5.62 11.55 3.08
CA ALA A 162 -6.31 12.73 2.64
C ALA A 162 -6.88 12.55 1.21
N VAL A 163 -6.15 11.89 0.31
CA VAL A 163 -6.66 11.49 -1.01
C VAL A 163 -7.79 10.47 -0.89
N LEU A 164 -7.64 9.44 -0.07
CA LEU A 164 -8.71 8.48 0.23
C LEU A 164 -9.97 9.19 0.73
N ARG A 165 -9.82 10.17 1.64
CA ARG A 165 -10.94 10.98 2.17
C ARG A 165 -11.68 11.78 1.10
N LEU A 166 -11.00 12.21 0.03
CA LEU A 166 -11.63 12.90 -1.09
C LEU A 166 -12.54 11.97 -1.92
N GLN A 167 -12.28 10.66 -1.90
CA GLN A 167 -13.03 9.66 -2.66
C GLN A 167 -14.15 9.01 -1.83
N SER A 168 -13.93 8.83 -0.53
CA SER A 168 -14.90 8.23 0.39
C SER A 168 -14.73 8.86 1.78
N PRO A 169 -15.81 9.09 2.56
CA PRO A 169 -15.64 9.42 3.96
C PRO A 169 -14.87 8.31 4.68
N ILE A 170 -14.07 8.69 5.68
CA ILE A 170 -13.52 7.73 6.65
C ILE A 170 -14.69 7.10 7.39
N LEU A 171 -14.83 5.78 7.28
CA LEU A 171 -15.86 5.06 8.01
C LEU A 171 -15.40 4.87 9.46
N GLN A 172 -16.32 5.04 10.42
CA GLN A 172 -16.00 4.82 11.84
C GLN A 172 -15.46 3.41 12.10
N VAL A 173 -15.98 2.41 11.37
CA VAL A 173 -15.48 1.04 11.45
C VAL A 173 -14.01 0.91 11.03
N SER A 174 -13.49 1.75 10.12
CA SER A 174 -12.06 1.76 9.75
C SER A 174 -11.19 2.20 10.92
N ILE A 175 -11.67 3.21 11.67
CA ILE A 175 -11.00 3.77 12.84
C ILE A 175 -11.05 2.75 13.97
N ASP A 176 -12.24 2.24 14.31
CA ASP A 176 -12.42 1.27 15.39
C ASP A 176 -11.55 0.03 15.15
N LYS A 177 -11.48 -0.43 13.90
CA LYS A 177 -10.64 -1.55 13.47
C LYS A 177 -9.14 -1.28 13.66
N ALA A 178 -8.67 -0.05 13.44
CA ALA A 178 -7.28 0.34 13.68
C ALA A 178 -6.98 0.52 15.18
N GLU A 179 -7.90 1.13 15.93
CA GLU A 179 -7.79 1.40 17.37
C GLU A 179 -7.74 0.10 18.21
N ILE A 180 -8.22 -1.04 17.69
CA ILE A 180 -8.01 -2.37 18.31
C ILE A 180 -6.51 -2.67 18.49
N ALA A 181 -5.67 -2.27 17.52
CA ALA A 181 -4.24 -2.49 17.60
C ALA A 181 -3.57 -1.46 18.53
N TYR A 182 -3.77 -0.17 18.27
CA TYR A 182 -3.25 0.94 19.08
C TYR A 182 -3.86 2.28 18.67
N GLU A 183 -3.65 3.31 19.50
CA GLU A 183 -4.14 4.67 19.27
C GLU A 183 -3.71 5.22 17.90
N VAL A 184 -4.67 5.59 17.04
CA VAL A 184 -4.42 6.18 15.71
C VAL A 184 -4.98 7.59 15.57
N MET A 185 -6.06 7.93 16.28
CA MET A 185 -6.70 9.25 16.11
C MET A 185 -5.87 10.41 16.66
N ARG A 186 -5.21 10.24 17.80
CA ARG A 186 -4.31 11.27 18.34
C ARG A 186 -3.06 11.46 17.45
N PRO A 187 -2.36 10.40 17.00
CA PRO A 187 -1.30 10.52 15.99
C PRO A 187 -1.77 11.20 14.70
N LEU A 188 -2.97 10.89 14.20
CA LEU A 188 -3.53 11.56 13.03
C LEU A 188 -3.68 13.07 13.22
N LYS A 189 -4.27 13.51 14.35
CA LYS A 189 -4.40 14.94 14.67
C LYS A 189 -3.04 15.64 14.71
N LYS A 190 -2.05 15.03 15.38
CA LYS A 190 -0.68 15.56 15.43
C LYS A 190 -0.02 15.61 14.05
N ALA A 191 -0.24 14.60 13.21
CA ALA A 191 0.28 14.57 11.85
C ALA A 191 -0.28 15.74 11.03
N ILE A 192 -1.59 16.00 11.12
CA ILE A 192 -2.26 17.13 10.46
C ILE A 192 -1.68 18.47 10.94
N GLU A 193 -1.60 18.69 12.26
CA GLU A 193 -1.04 19.91 12.85
C GLU A 193 0.40 20.16 12.39
N ARG A 194 1.25 19.12 12.42
CA ARG A 194 2.65 19.18 12.00
C ARG A 194 2.77 19.48 10.51
N PHE A 195 1.91 18.90 9.68
CA PHE A 195 1.90 19.13 8.23
C PHE A 195 1.42 20.54 7.87
N GLN A 196 0.42 21.05 8.59
CA GLN A 196 -0.13 22.40 8.40
C GLN A 196 0.83 23.50 8.88
N SER A 197 1.53 23.29 10.00
CA SER A 197 2.46 24.26 10.58
C SER A 197 3.83 24.33 9.88
N ARG A 198 4.13 23.42 8.94
CA ARG A 198 5.44 23.31 8.27
C ARG A 198 5.31 23.38 6.74
N PRO A 199 5.00 24.54 6.15
CA PRO A 199 4.77 24.68 4.70
C PRO A 199 6.00 24.29 3.85
N ASP A 200 7.21 24.62 4.28
CA ASP A 200 8.43 24.28 3.53
C ASP A 200 8.65 22.76 3.45
N TYR A 201 8.32 22.03 4.52
CA TYR A 201 8.41 20.57 4.52
C TYR A 201 7.32 19.96 3.65
N ARG A 202 6.10 20.51 3.71
CA ARG A 202 5.00 20.08 2.84
C ARG A 202 5.38 20.19 1.36
N GLU A 203 5.95 21.32 0.95
CA GLU A 203 6.38 21.50 -0.45
C GLU A 203 7.50 20.51 -0.81
N LYS A 204 8.48 20.31 0.07
CA LYS A 204 9.54 19.28 -0.12
C LYS A 204 8.95 17.88 -0.29
N PHE A 205 7.98 17.50 0.53
CA PHE A 205 7.31 16.21 0.45
C PHE A 205 6.52 16.04 -0.84
N PHE A 206 5.81 17.08 -1.28
CA PHE A 206 5.12 17.06 -2.57
C PHE A 206 6.08 16.88 -3.74
N VAL A 207 7.23 17.55 -3.71
CA VAL A 207 8.28 17.37 -4.74
C VAL A 207 8.87 15.96 -4.68
N GLY A 208 9.21 15.46 -3.49
CA GLY A 208 9.83 14.15 -3.30
C GLY A 208 8.93 12.98 -3.73
N LEU A 209 7.64 13.07 -3.40
CA LEU A 209 6.61 12.11 -3.82
C LEU A 209 6.10 12.35 -5.24
N GLN A 210 6.54 13.42 -5.91
CA GLN A 210 6.06 13.84 -7.24
C GLN A 210 4.53 13.95 -7.28
N VAL A 211 3.97 14.64 -6.29
CA VAL A 211 2.54 14.81 -6.14
C VAL A 211 2.01 15.70 -7.27
N ASP A 212 0.98 15.22 -7.96
CA ASP A 212 0.22 16.01 -8.90
C ASP A 212 -0.70 16.95 -8.11
N LYS A 213 -0.30 18.23 -8.05
CA LYS A 213 -1.05 19.25 -7.30
C LYS A 213 -2.48 19.42 -7.80
N ALA A 214 -2.78 19.14 -9.08
CA ALA A 214 -4.14 19.21 -9.60
C ALA A 214 -5.05 18.15 -8.97
N GLN A 215 -4.50 17.00 -8.61
CA GLN A 215 -5.23 15.89 -7.98
C GLN A 215 -5.43 16.09 -6.46
N ILE A 216 -4.71 17.04 -5.86
CA ILE A 216 -4.76 17.32 -4.41
C ILE A 216 -5.18 18.75 -4.07
N LEU A 217 -5.83 19.48 -4.98
CA LEU A 217 -6.29 20.86 -4.77
C LEU A 217 -7.15 21.04 -3.50
N GLY A 218 -7.83 19.99 -3.03
CA GLY A 218 -8.55 20.01 -1.76
C GLY A 218 -7.66 20.03 -0.51
N LEU A 219 -6.39 19.57 -0.61
CA LEU A 219 -5.46 19.44 0.52
C LEU A 219 -4.69 20.73 0.81
N THR A 220 -4.51 21.61 -0.19
CA THR A 220 -3.84 22.90 -0.03
C THR A 220 -4.72 23.94 0.67
N HIS A 221 -6.05 23.74 0.64
CA HIS A 221 -7.04 24.61 1.28
C HIS A 221 -7.60 24.06 2.60
N CYS A 222 -7.03 22.99 3.17
CA CYS A 222 -7.31 22.56 4.55
C CYS A 222 -6.68 23.53 5.56
N THR A 223 -7.09 24.79 5.49
CA THR A 223 -7.05 25.79 6.55
C THR A 223 -8.50 26.00 6.94
N ASN A 224 -8.91 25.47 8.09
CA ASN A 224 -10.23 25.63 8.72
C ASN A 224 -11.35 24.71 8.19
N SER A 225 -11.52 23.55 8.83
CA SER A 225 -12.77 23.15 9.49
C SER A 225 -12.58 21.84 10.25
N PRO A 226 -13.25 21.68 11.42
CA PRO A 226 -13.01 20.61 12.40
C PRO A 226 -13.33 19.19 11.90
#